data_AF-A0A931BAQ7-F1
#
_entry.id   AF-A0A931BAQ7-F1
#
_cell.length_a   1.000
_cell.length_b   1.000
_cell.length_c   1.000
_cell.angle_alpha   90.00
_cell.angle_beta   90.00
_cell.angle_gamma   90.00
#
_symmetry.space_group_name_H-M   'P 1'
#
loop_
_entity.id
_entity.type
_entity.pdbx_description
1 polymer ?
#
loop_
_entity_poly.entity_id
_entity_poly.type
_entity_poly.pdbx_seq_one_letter_code
_entity_poly.pdbx_strand_id
1 'polypeptide(L)'
;MKTFVVVGAVAGVMVAAGGCAAASPGAVPAASATHTPAAAYLAIARTGNARLDKDFDRFSGPDRNQLAASAADLRDIAATEHVFDQHLAQLALPAQAAARAHTLIRANEARASLTLRAADSTTLRQLDSLRPSLTAANAPVERAVSAIRTTLGLPPPDTS
;
A
#
# COMPACT_ATOMS: atom_id res chain seq x y z
N MET A 1 16.64 4.10 -26.14
CA MET A 1 16.61 4.92 -27.36
C MET A 1 15.29 5.68 -27.39
N LYS A 2 15.37 7.00 -27.49
CA LYS A 2 14.25 7.95 -27.53
C LYS A 2 13.74 8.02 -28.97
N THR A 3 12.43 7.90 -29.17
CA THR A 3 11.79 8.27 -30.43
C THR A 3 10.75 9.34 -30.14
N PHE A 4 11.13 10.59 -30.42
CA PHE A 4 10.21 11.69 -30.64
C PHE A 4 9.93 11.74 -32.15
N VAL A 5 8.66 11.85 -32.54
CA VAL A 5 8.29 12.36 -33.86
C VAL A 5 7.26 13.47 -33.66
N VAL A 6 7.67 14.65 -34.10
CA VAL A 6 6.88 15.87 -34.26
C VAL A 6 6.19 15.79 -35.61
N VAL A 7 4.90 16.13 -35.67
CA VAL A 7 4.23 16.57 -36.90
C VAL A 7 3.50 17.86 -36.57
N GLY A 8 3.96 18.96 -37.15
CA GLY A 8 3.23 20.22 -37.21
C GLY A 8 2.46 20.35 -38.53
N ALA A 9 1.54 21.32 -38.61
CA ALA A 9 1.35 22.22 -39.75
C ALA A 9 0.03 23.03 -39.67
N VAL A 10 0.22 24.36 -39.55
CA VAL A 10 -0.46 25.53 -40.15
C VAL A 10 -1.93 25.95 -39.90
N ALA A 11 -2.02 27.25 -39.58
CA ALA A 11 -2.80 28.33 -40.24
C ALA A 11 -4.08 28.85 -39.58
N GLY A 12 -4.13 30.18 -39.44
CA GLY A 12 -5.38 30.96 -39.41
C GLY A 12 -5.43 32.09 -38.37
N VAL A 13 -5.05 33.31 -38.76
CA VAL A 13 -5.32 34.57 -38.03
C VAL A 13 -6.70 35.09 -38.44
N MET A 14 -7.51 35.58 -37.49
CA MET A 14 -8.41 36.74 -37.64
C MET A 14 -8.82 37.30 -36.27
N VAL A 15 -8.85 38.63 -36.17
CA VAL A 15 -9.15 39.47 -35.00
C VAL A 15 -10.65 39.81 -34.96
N ALA A 16 -11.27 39.87 -33.78
CA ALA A 16 -12.38 40.80 -33.51
C ALA A 16 -12.56 41.03 -31.99
N ALA A 17 -12.48 42.29 -31.58
CA ALA A 17 -12.88 42.77 -30.26
C ALA A 17 -14.40 43.04 -30.25
N GLY A 18 -15.08 42.61 -29.19
CA GLY A 18 -16.49 42.93 -28.92
C GLY A 18 -16.81 42.57 -27.47
N GLY A 19 -17.05 43.59 -26.63
CA GLY A 19 -17.42 43.39 -25.23
C GLY A 19 -18.90 43.06 -25.06
N CYS A 20 -19.21 42.25 -24.05
CA CYS A 20 -20.33 42.43 -23.11
C CYS A 20 -20.28 41.36 -22.01
N ALA A 21 -20.88 41.72 -20.88
CA ALA A 21 -20.73 41.12 -19.57
C ALA A 21 -21.25 39.67 -19.41
N ALA A 22 -20.71 39.05 -18.36
CA ALA A 22 -21.36 38.09 -17.46
C ALA A 22 -21.84 36.75 -18.03
N ALA A 23 -21.04 35.71 -17.79
CA ALA A 23 -21.47 34.58 -16.97
C ALA A 23 -20.23 33.80 -16.55
N SER A 24 -19.89 33.82 -15.26
CA SER A 24 -19.03 32.80 -14.69
C SER A 24 -19.68 31.45 -15.00
N PRO A 25 -19.06 30.55 -15.79
CA PRO A 25 -19.53 29.17 -15.79
C PRO A 25 -19.35 28.68 -14.36
N GLY A 26 -20.48 28.37 -13.73
CA GLY A 26 -20.54 27.98 -12.34
C GLY A 26 -19.40 27.03 -12.04
N ALA A 27 -18.58 27.41 -11.05
CA ALA A 27 -17.74 26.45 -10.38
C ALA A 27 -18.69 25.33 -9.95
N VAL A 28 -18.70 24.25 -10.73
CA VAL A 28 -19.20 22.96 -10.28
C VAL A 28 -18.53 22.79 -8.93
N PRO A 29 -19.26 22.71 -7.80
CA PRO A 29 -18.62 22.38 -6.55
C PRO A 29 -17.89 21.09 -6.85
N ALA A 30 -16.55 21.14 -6.86
CA ALA A 30 -15.74 19.94 -6.90
C ALA A 30 -16.28 19.13 -5.74
N ALA A 31 -17.05 18.10 -6.06
CA ALA A 31 -17.63 17.22 -5.07
C ALA A 31 -16.44 16.80 -4.23
N SER A 32 -16.37 17.32 -3.01
CA SER A 32 -15.36 16.92 -2.06
C SER A 32 -15.57 15.43 -1.98
N ALA A 33 -14.67 14.65 -2.59
CA ALA A 33 -14.82 13.22 -2.68
C ALA A 33 -14.83 12.74 -1.25
N THR A 34 -16.02 12.53 -0.70
CA THR A 34 -16.21 12.08 0.66
C THR A 34 -15.53 10.73 0.72
N HIS A 35 -14.29 10.71 1.19
CA HIS A 35 -13.51 9.49 1.30
C HIS A 35 -14.23 8.64 2.33
N THR A 36 -14.94 7.63 1.86
CA THR A 36 -15.55 6.66 2.76
C THR A 36 -14.43 5.96 3.53
N PRO A 37 -14.65 5.52 4.78
CA PRO A 37 -13.67 4.75 5.53
C PRO A 37 -13.15 3.53 4.74
N ALA A 38 -14.02 2.91 3.94
CA ALA A 38 -13.69 1.82 3.04
C ALA A 38 -12.72 2.22 1.92
N ALA A 39 -12.96 3.36 1.26
CA ALA A 39 -12.06 3.88 0.22
C ALA A 39 -10.69 4.28 0.79
N ALA A 40 -10.66 4.92 1.96
CA ALA A 40 -9.42 5.28 2.64
C ALA A 40 -8.62 4.04 3.05
N TYR A 41 -9.27 3.01 3.60
CA TYR A 41 -8.64 1.73 3.90
C TYR A 41 -8.06 1.06 2.65
N LEU A 42 -8.79 1.02 1.53
CA LEU A 42 -8.29 0.41 0.29
C LEU A 42 -7.09 1.18 -0.29
N ALA A 43 -7.07 2.50 -0.18
CA ALA A 43 -5.95 3.30 -0.66
C ALA A 43 -4.65 2.91 0.05
N ILE A 44 -4.67 2.83 1.39
CA ILE A 44 -3.49 2.43 2.16
C ILE A 44 -3.12 0.96 1.94
N ALA A 45 -4.12 0.07 1.83
CA ALA A 45 -3.89 -1.36 1.62
C ALA A 45 -3.27 -1.65 0.25
N ARG A 46 -3.69 -0.96 -0.81
CA ARG A 46 -3.12 -1.13 -2.15
C ARG A 46 -1.65 -0.72 -2.19
N THR A 47 -1.32 0.44 -1.65
CA THR A 47 0.07 0.91 -1.60
C THR A 47 0.94 0.02 -0.74
N GLY A 48 0.45 -0.40 0.43
CA GLY A 48 1.16 -1.32 1.32
C GLY A 48 1.40 -2.68 0.67
N ASN A 49 0.35 -3.31 0.12
CA ASN A 49 0.45 -4.61 -0.54
C ASN A 49 1.42 -4.58 -1.73
N ALA A 50 1.32 -3.59 -2.61
CA ALA A 50 2.22 -3.49 -3.76
C ALA A 50 3.71 -3.42 -3.36
N ARG A 51 4.03 -2.80 -2.21
CA ARG A 51 5.39 -2.76 -1.69
C ARG A 51 5.78 -4.07 -1.00
N LEU A 52 4.90 -4.62 -0.16
CA LEU A 52 5.13 -5.93 0.47
C LEU A 52 5.33 -7.04 -0.56
N ASP A 53 4.52 -7.09 -1.62
CA ASP A 53 4.63 -8.08 -2.70
C ASP A 53 6.03 -8.02 -3.32
N LYS A 54 6.47 -6.82 -3.71
CA LYS A 54 7.81 -6.60 -4.27
C LYS A 54 8.91 -7.05 -3.31
N ASP A 55 8.81 -6.72 -2.03
CA ASP A 55 9.87 -6.99 -1.06
C ASP A 55 9.92 -8.49 -0.70
N PHE A 56 8.76 -9.14 -0.56
CA PHE A 56 8.68 -10.59 -0.36
C PHE A 56 9.11 -11.39 -1.59
N ASP A 57 8.82 -10.92 -2.80
CA ASP A 57 9.29 -11.54 -4.05
C ASP A 57 10.81 -11.52 -4.15
N ARG A 58 11.45 -10.40 -3.77
CA ARG A 58 12.92 -10.30 -3.70
C ARG A 58 13.50 -11.25 -2.66
N PHE A 59 12.98 -11.19 -1.42
CA PHE A 59 13.42 -12.02 -0.30
C PHE A 59 13.27 -13.54 -0.55
N SER A 60 12.21 -13.93 -1.25
CA SER A 60 11.92 -15.33 -1.56
C SER A 60 12.56 -15.80 -2.88
N GLY A 61 12.92 -14.85 -3.75
CA GLY A 61 13.49 -15.10 -5.07
C GLY A 61 14.98 -14.74 -5.14
N PRO A 62 15.36 -13.68 -5.90
CA PRO A 62 16.75 -13.40 -6.26
C PRO A 62 17.69 -13.19 -5.05
N ASP A 63 17.17 -12.68 -3.93
CA ASP A 63 17.98 -12.30 -2.78
C ASP A 63 18.04 -13.40 -1.70
N ARG A 64 17.30 -14.51 -1.90
CA ARG A 64 17.13 -15.61 -0.94
C ARG A 64 18.44 -16.19 -0.40
N ASN A 65 19.47 -16.29 -1.25
CA ASN A 65 20.76 -16.89 -0.89
C ASN A 65 21.84 -15.83 -0.59
N GLN A 66 21.45 -14.57 -0.44
CA GLN A 66 22.34 -13.45 -0.23
C GLN A 66 22.00 -12.81 1.12
N LEU A 67 22.76 -13.13 2.17
CA LEU A 67 22.40 -12.74 3.54
C LEU A 67 22.17 -11.23 3.69
N ALA A 68 23.08 -10.42 3.14
CA ALA A 68 22.98 -8.96 3.22
C ALA A 68 21.76 -8.42 2.47
N ALA A 69 21.46 -8.95 1.28
CA ALA A 69 20.30 -8.54 0.48
C ALA A 69 18.99 -8.98 1.14
N SER A 70 18.89 -10.25 1.57
CA SER A 70 17.76 -10.75 2.36
C SER A 70 17.52 -9.92 3.62
N ALA A 71 18.58 -9.54 4.34
CA ALA A 71 18.45 -8.70 5.53
C ALA A 71 17.99 -7.28 5.20
N ALA A 72 18.34 -6.72 4.04
CA ALA A 72 17.82 -5.44 3.58
C ALA A 72 16.33 -5.54 3.24
N ASP A 73 15.91 -6.56 2.48
CA ASP A 73 14.51 -6.78 2.13
C ASP A 73 13.64 -6.97 3.37
N LEU A 74 14.10 -7.74 4.37
CA LEU A 74 13.39 -7.91 5.63
C LEU A 74 13.22 -6.59 6.40
N ARG A 75 14.22 -5.71 6.40
CA ARG A 75 14.07 -4.37 7.00
C ARG A 75 13.05 -3.52 6.24
N ASP A 76 13.05 -3.59 4.90
CA ASP A 76 12.07 -2.90 4.06
C ASP A 76 10.64 -3.41 4.30
N ILE A 77 10.46 -4.72 4.45
CA ILE A 77 9.16 -5.35 4.80
C ILE A 77 8.66 -4.80 6.14
N ALA A 78 9.49 -4.87 7.20
CA ALA A 78 9.09 -4.39 8.53
C ALA A 78 8.78 -2.88 8.53
N ALA A 79 9.57 -2.07 7.80
CA ALA A 79 9.31 -0.64 7.66
C ALA A 79 7.97 -0.37 6.94
N THR A 80 7.65 -1.15 5.90
CA THR A 80 6.39 -1.04 5.17
C THR A 80 5.19 -1.36 6.06
N GLU A 81 5.30 -2.38 6.92
CA GLU A 81 4.27 -2.73 7.91
C GLU A 81 4.04 -1.60 8.91
N HIS A 82 5.10 -1.02 9.46
CA HIS A 82 4.98 0.10 10.39
C HIS A 82 4.30 1.32 9.76
N VAL A 83 4.64 1.66 8.51
CA VAL A 83 3.98 2.75 7.79
C VAL A 83 2.51 2.45 7.55
N PHE A 84 2.17 1.21 7.17
CA PHE A 84 0.79 0.79 7.01
C PHE A 84 0.00 0.90 8.33
N ASP A 85 0.57 0.44 9.45
CA ASP A 85 -0.06 0.49 10.77
C ASP A 85 -0.29 1.93 11.23
N GLN A 86 0.68 2.82 11.02
CA GLN A 86 0.55 4.24 11.32
C GLN A 86 -0.59 4.89 10.54
N HIS A 87 -0.68 4.64 9.23
CA HIS A 87 -1.78 5.16 8.41
C HIS A 87 -3.13 4.55 8.82
N LEU A 88 -3.17 3.24 9.10
CA LEU A 88 -4.39 2.56 9.53
C LEU A 88 -4.92 3.12 10.85
N ALA A 89 -4.03 3.40 11.81
CA ALA A 89 -4.39 3.99 13.11
C ALA A 89 -4.96 5.42 13.00
N GLN A 90 -4.64 6.14 11.91
CA GLN A 90 -5.12 7.50 11.67
C GLN A 90 -6.49 7.55 10.95
N LEU A 91 -6.99 6.41 10.46
CA LEU A 91 -8.27 6.37 9.77
C LEU A 91 -9.45 6.54 10.74
N ALA A 92 -10.38 7.43 10.38
CA ALA A 92 -11.67 7.53 11.05
C ALA A 92 -12.58 6.35 10.66
N LEU A 93 -12.37 5.20 11.29
CA LEU A 93 -13.13 3.98 11.05
C LEU A 93 -14.38 3.89 11.95
N PRO A 94 -15.48 3.29 11.47
CA PRO A 94 -16.57 2.88 12.35
C PRO A 94 -16.07 2.00 13.50
N ALA A 95 -16.68 2.09 14.69
CA ALA A 95 -16.16 1.46 15.91
C ALA A 95 -15.83 -0.04 15.76
N GLN A 96 -16.68 -0.80 15.07
CA GLN A 96 -16.43 -2.22 14.81
C GLN A 96 -15.20 -2.43 13.92
N ALA A 97 -15.03 -1.62 12.87
CA ALA A 97 -13.87 -1.69 11.98
C ALA A 97 -12.59 -1.21 12.69
N ALA A 98 -12.67 -0.21 13.56
CA ALA A 98 -11.55 0.24 14.38
C ALA A 98 -11.03 -0.87 15.31
N ALA A 99 -11.92 -1.63 15.96
CA ALA A 99 -11.53 -2.79 16.78
C ALA A 99 -10.80 -3.87 15.95
N ARG A 100 -11.23 -4.10 14.70
CA ARG A 100 -10.54 -5.00 13.77
C ARG A 100 -9.20 -4.43 13.29
N ALA A 101 -9.13 -3.13 13.05
CA ALA A 101 -7.88 -2.43 12.71
C ALA A 101 -6.82 -2.58 13.81
N HIS A 102 -7.19 -2.42 15.08
CA HIS A 102 -6.26 -2.71 16.19
C HIS A 102 -5.78 -4.16 16.22
N THR A 103 -6.63 -5.12 15.83
CA THR A 103 -6.23 -6.52 15.72
C THR A 103 -5.21 -6.71 14.58
N LEU A 104 -5.42 -6.05 13.44
CA LEU A 104 -4.48 -6.07 12.32
C LEU A 104 -3.13 -5.43 12.70
N ILE A 105 -3.15 -4.27 13.35
CA ILE A 105 -1.94 -3.58 13.81
C ILE A 105 -1.11 -4.50 14.70
N ARG A 106 -1.72 -5.16 15.70
CA ARG A 106 -0.98 -6.10 16.56
C ARG A 106 -0.43 -7.31 15.82
N ALA A 107 -1.15 -7.81 14.80
CA ALA A 107 -0.66 -8.91 13.98
C ALA A 107 0.54 -8.48 13.12
N ASN A 108 0.46 -7.28 12.53
CA ASN A 108 1.56 -6.68 11.77
C ASN A 108 2.76 -6.39 12.67
N GLU A 109 2.59 -5.78 13.84
CA GLU A 109 3.68 -5.53 14.81
C GLU A 109 4.41 -6.82 15.20
N ALA A 110 3.66 -7.90 15.42
CA ALA A 110 4.25 -9.22 15.72
C ALA A 110 5.04 -9.78 14.52
N ARG A 111 4.51 -9.63 13.29
CA ARG A 111 5.19 -10.05 12.06
C ARG A 111 6.44 -9.19 11.83
N ALA A 112 6.35 -7.87 11.91
CA ALA A 112 7.47 -6.92 11.80
C ALA A 112 8.59 -7.25 12.79
N SER A 113 8.25 -7.53 14.05
CA SER A 113 9.22 -7.90 15.08
C SER A 113 9.96 -9.20 14.73
N LEU A 114 9.25 -10.20 14.20
CA LEU A 114 9.86 -11.45 13.74
C LEU A 114 10.72 -11.23 12.49
N THR A 115 10.26 -10.39 11.56
CA THR A 115 10.97 -9.99 10.35
C THR A 115 12.29 -9.28 10.68
N LEU A 116 12.29 -8.36 11.66
CA LEU A 116 13.51 -7.70 12.14
C LEU A 116 14.48 -8.68 12.80
N ARG A 117 13.98 -9.59 13.65
CA ARG A 117 14.81 -10.67 14.22
C ARG A 117 15.45 -11.55 13.13
N ALA A 118 14.74 -11.80 12.04
CA ALA A 118 15.28 -12.53 10.90
C ALA A 118 16.35 -11.71 10.16
N ALA A 119 16.17 -10.39 10.02
CA ALA A 119 17.15 -9.48 9.43
C ALA A 119 18.45 -9.37 10.23
N ASP A 120 18.41 -9.68 11.52
CA ASP A 120 19.58 -9.74 12.42
C ASP A 120 20.33 -11.07 12.37
N SER A 121 19.91 -12.01 11.51
CA SER A 121 20.62 -13.27 11.32
C SER A 121 22.04 -13.04 10.80
N THR A 122 23.02 -13.72 11.39
CA THR A 122 24.43 -13.61 10.97
C THR A 122 24.83 -14.68 9.95
N THR A 123 23.95 -15.65 9.69
CA THR A 123 24.16 -16.71 8.70
C THR A 123 22.86 -17.01 7.96
N LEU A 124 22.97 -17.51 6.72
CA LEU A 124 21.82 -18.00 5.95
C LEU A 124 21.11 -19.14 6.68
N ARG A 125 21.85 -20.03 7.36
CA ARG A 125 21.27 -21.12 8.15
C ARG A 125 20.35 -20.61 9.27
N GLN A 126 20.78 -19.57 9.98
CA GLN A 126 19.96 -18.95 11.03
C GLN A 126 18.71 -18.31 10.42
N LEU A 127 18.87 -17.56 9.32
CA LEU A 127 17.74 -16.97 8.61
C LEU A 127 16.74 -18.04 8.13
N ASP A 128 17.23 -19.13 7.55
CA ASP A 128 16.41 -20.23 7.05
C ASP A 128 15.64 -20.93 8.18
N SER A 129 16.22 -21.02 9.39
CA SER A 129 15.52 -21.56 10.55
C SER A 129 14.30 -20.73 10.98
N LEU A 130 14.24 -19.44 10.61
CA LEU A 130 13.15 -18.52 10.93
C LEU A 130 12.07 -18.46 9.83
N ARG A 131 12.37 -18.90 8.59
CA ARG A 131 11.44 -18.86 7.46
C ARG A 131 10.07 -19.50 7.76
N PRO A 132 9.96 -20.68 8.41
CA PRO A 132 8.66 -21.25 8.74
C PRO A 132 7.82 -20.34 9.66
N SER A 133 8.48 -19.66 10.60
CA SER A 133 7.80 -18.71 11.50
C SER A 133 7.36 -17.46 10.72
N LEU A 134 8.18 -16.96 9.79
CA LEU A 134 7.81 -15.83 8.93
C LEU A 134 6.57 -16.16 8.09
N THR A 135 6.52 -17.35 7.49
CA THR A 135 5.35 -17.82 6.74
C THR A 135 4.11 -17.95 7.64
N ALA A 136 4.26 -18.54 8.82
CA ALA A 136 3.14 -18.70 9.76
C ALA A 136 2.56 -17.36 10.25
N ALA A 137 3.38 -16.30 10.29
CA ALA A 137 2.96 -14.96 10.68
C ALA A 137 2.00 -14.29 9.66
N ASN A 138 1.85 -14.82 8.44
CA ASN A 138 0.87 -14.31 7.46
C ASN A 138 -0.58 -14.61 7.86
N ALA A 139 -0.85 -15.79 8.41
CA ALA A 139 -2.20 -16.21 8.75
C ALA A 139 -2.97 -15.26 9.69
N PRO A 140 -2.40 -14.74 10.82
CA PRO A 140 -3.10 -13.76 11.64
C PRO A 140 -3.37 -12.44 10.90
N VAL A 141 -2.47 -12.01 10.01
CA VAL A 141 -2.64 -10.79 9.20
C VAL A 141 -3.79 -10.98 8.20
N GLU A 142 -3.80 -12.06 7.44
CA GLU A 142 -4.85 -12.39 6.47
C GLU A 142 -6.24 -12.46 7.10
N ARG A 143 -6.35 -13.09 8.28
CA ARG A 143 -7.60 -13.13 9.04
C ARG A 143 -8.08 -11.74 9.45
N ALA A 144 -7.18 -10.89 9.94
CA ALA A 144 -7.52 -9.55 10.38
C ALA A 144 -7.91 -8.63 9.19
N VAL A 145 -7.18 -8.71 8.07
CA VAL A 145 -7.53 -8.03 6.81
C VAL A 145 -8.92 -8.44 6.34
N SER A 146 -9.20 -9.74 6.32
CA SER A 146 -10.51 -10.26 5.92
C SER A 146 -11.62 -9.72 6.82
N ALA A 147 -11.42 -9.71 8.14
CA ALA A 147 -12.40 -9.18 9.09
C ALA A 147 -12.66 -7.67 8.91
N ILE A 148 -11.63 -6.86 8.61
CA ILE A 148 -11.80 -5.44 8.30
C ILE A 148 -12.62 -5.27 7.02
N ARG A 149 -12.26 -5.99 5.94
CA ARG A 149 -12.95 -5.90 4.64
C ARG A 149 -14.42 -6.28 4.78
N THR A 150 -14.74 -7.37 5.48
CA THR A 150 -16.13 -7.74 5.80
C THR A 150 -16.86 -6.64 6.55
N THR A 151 -16.24 -6.05 7.57
CA THR A 151 -16.88 -4.97 8.39
C THR A 151 -17.10 -3.70 7.57
N LEU A 152 -16.25 -3.43 6.58
CA LEU A 152 -16.36 -2.27 5.69
C LEU A 152 -17.21 -2.55 4.43
N GLY A 153 -17.81 -3.75 4.30
CA GLY A 153 -18.60 -4.13 3.12
C GLY A 153 -17.77 -4.27 1.85
N LEU A 154 -16.47 -4.52 1.98
CA LEU A 154 -15.54 -4.70 0.87
C LEU A 154 -15.49 -6.16 0.42
N PRO A 155 -15.17 -6.44 -0.86
CA PRO A 155 -14.88 -7.80 -1.29
C PRO A 155 -13.68 -8.38 -0.52
N PRO A 156 -13.56 -9.72 -0.43
CA PRO A 156 -12.39 -10.35 0.17
C PRO A 156 -11.10 -9.91 -0.52
N PRO A 157 -9.94 -10.05 0.14
CA PRO A 157 -8.66 -9.80 -0.51
C PRO A 157 -8.40 -10.81 -1.63
N ASP A 158 -7.65 -10.40 -2.66
CA ASP A 158 -7.31 -11.25 -3.82
C ASP A 158 -6.37 -12.43 -3.46
N THR A 159 -6.01 -12.55 -2.19
CA THR A 159 -5.18 -13.63 -1.64
C THR A 159 -6.09 -14.78 -1.20
N SER A 160 -6.43 -15.67 -2.13
CA SER A 160 -6.96 -17.02 -1.86
C SER A 160 -6.35 -18.01 -2.84
#